data_AF-A0A9X8HE65-F1
#
_entry.id   AF-A0A9X8HE65-F1
#
_cell.length_a   1.000
_cell.length_b   1.000
_cell.length_c   1.000
_cell.angle_alpha   90.00
_cell.angle_beta   90.00
_cell.angle_gamma   90.00
#
_symmetry.space_group_name_H-M   'P 1'
#
loop_
_entity.id
_entity.type
_entity.pdbx_description
1 polymer ?
#
loop_
_entity_poly.entity_id
_entity_poly.type
_entity_poly.pdbx_seq_one_letter_code
_entity_poly.pdbx_strand_id
1 'polypeptide(L)' 'MSSQRGNLKKGAPKYQNSFAFTHNPKSKKTDHILGLPIHGLCPHCHAQIVWRKKYRKYKPLTQPASWYAGISSIPI' A
#
# COMPACT_ATOMS: atom_id res chain seq x y z
N MET A 1 7.69 23.16 22.36
CA MET A 1 8.39 22.27 21.40
C MET A 1 9.87 22.57 21.47
N SER A 2 10.74 21.58 21.71
CA SER A 2 12.19 21.79 21.82
C SER A 2 12.74 22.38 20.51
N SER A 3 13.37 23.55 20.60
CA SER A 3 14.05 24.26 19.51
C SER A 3 15.57 24.04 19.55
N GLN A 4 16.02 22.88 20.05
CA GLN A 4 17.44 22.60 20.14
C GLN A 4 18.00 22.34 18.73
N ARG A 5 18.85 23.25 18.22
CA ARG A 5 19.71 23.00 17.04
C ARG A 5 20.76 21.95 17.39
N GLY A 6 20.34 20.70 17.48
CA GLY A 6 21.17 19.58 17.90
C GLY A 6 21.60 18.72 16.72
N ASN A 7 22.91 18.70 16.46
CA ASN A 7 23.65 17.72 15.66
C ASN A 7 23.79 17.98 14.14
N LEU A 8 24.44 19.08 13.77
CA LEU A 8 24.87 19.40 12.40
C LEU A 8 25.97 18.46 11.84
N LYS A 9 26.53 17.57 12.67
CA LYS A 9 27.62 16.63 12.32
C LYS A 9 27.22 15.18 12.61
N LYS A 10 26.05 14.75 12.15
CA LYS A 10 25.67 13.35 12.23
C LYS A 10 26.37 12.61 11.08
N GLY A 11 27.47 11.92 11.38
CA GLY A 11 28.13 11.03 10.44
C GLY A 11 27.20 9.91 9.96
N ALA A 12 27.55 9.27 8.84
CA ALA A 12 26.76 8.16 8.32
C ALA A 12 26.65 7.02 9.36
N PRO A 13 25.54 6.25 9.36
CA PRO A 13 25.34 5.17 10.33
C PRO A 13 26.50 4.16 10.33
N LYS A 14 26.86 3.65 11.52
CA LYS A 14 27.95 2.67 11.73
C LYS A 14 27.82 1.43 10.84
N TYR A 15 26.59 1.00 10.57
CA TYR A 15 26.29 -0.10 9.67
C TYR A 15 25.51 0.45 8.48
N GLN A 16 26.21 0.69 7.37
CA GLN A 16 25.57 1.08 6.12
C GLN A 16 25.07 -0.17 5.40
N ASN A 17 23.88 -0.09 4.81
CA ASN A 17 23.39 -1.16 3.95
C ASN A 17 24.29 -1.25 2.71
N SER A 18 24.82 -2.44 2.42
CA SER A 18 25.62 -2.70 1.22
C SER A 18 24.80 -2.73 -0.07
N PHE A 19 23.48 -2.91 0.05
CA PHE A 19 22.54 -2.89 -1.07
C PHE A 19 21.31 -2.06 -0.73
N ALA A 20 20.82 -1.32 -1.73
CA ALA A 20 19.51 -0.72 -1.69
C ALA A 20 18.48 -1.73 -2.23
N PHE A 21 17.32 -1.83 -1.58
CA PHE A 21 16.21 -2.61 -2.13
C PHE A 21 15.78 -2.02 -3.47
N THR A 22 15.97 -2.78 -4.55
CA THR A 22 15.47 -2.45 -5.88
C THR A 22 14.25 -3.32 -6.17
N HIS A 23 13.14 -2.68 -6.55
CA HIS A 23 11.94 -3.42 -6.93
C HIS A 23 12.08 -3.96 -8.34
N ASN A 24 11.38 -5.06 -8.67
CA ASN A 24 11.29 -5.55 -10.04
C ASN A 24 10.30 -4.69 -10.86
N PRO A 25 10.76 -3.89 -11.84
CA PRO A 25 9.90 -3.01 -12.61
C PRO A 25 9.02 -3.75 -13.63
N LYS A 26 9.38 -4.97 -14.04
CA LYS A 26 8.70 -5.75 -15.12
C LYS A 26 7.80 -6.87 -14.58
N SER A 27 7.24 -6.69 -13.38
CA SER A 27 6.37 -7.68 -12.78
C SER A 27 4.99 -7.65 -13.42
N LYS A 28 4.60 -8.74 -14.11
CA LYS A 28 3.24 -8.92 -14.68
C LYS A 28 2.12 -8.62 -13.68
N LYS A 29 2.33 -8.96 -12.41
CA LYS A 29 1.36 -8.72 -11.32
C LYS A 29 1.20 -7.23 -11.03
N THR A 30 2.29 -6.47 -11.06
CA THR A 30 2.27 -5.02 -10.85
C THR A 30 1.55 -4.32 -11.99
N ASP A 31 1.83 -4.70 -13.23
CA ASP A 31 1.17 -4.14 -14.42
C ASP A 31 -0.34 -4.37 -14.35
N HIS A 32 -0.77 -5.58 -13.99
CA HIS A 32 -2.17 -5.91 -13.76
C HIS A 32 -2.81 -5.04 -12.67
N ILE A 33 -2.17 -4.87 -11.51
CA ILE A 33 -2.69 -4.04 -10.40
C ILE A 33 -2.84 -2.56 -10.81
N LEU A 34 -1.89 -2.03 -11.59
CA LEU A 34 -1.93 -0.66 -12.07
C LEU A 34 -3.03 -0.44 -13.11
N GLY A 35 -3.33 -1.43 -13.94
CA GLY A 35 -4.42 -1.39 -14.93
C GLY A 35 -5.83 -1.48 -14.34
N LEU A 36 -5.99 -1.93 -13.09
CA LEU A 36 -7.32 -2.01 -12.47
C LEU A 36 -7.92 -0.62 -12.26
N PRO A 37 -9.14 -0.33 -12.73
CA PRO A 37 -9.79 0.94 -12.46
C PRO A 37 -10.21 1.07 -10.97
N ILE A 38 -10.35 2.30 -10.49
CA ILE A 38 -10.83 2.62 -9.14
C ILE A 38 -12.06 3.52 -9.30
N HIS A 39 -13.24 3.03 -8.92
CA HIS A 39 -14.51 3.74 -9.10
C HIS A 39 -15.38 3.67 -7.83
N GLY A 40 -16.26 4.66 -7.63
CA GLY A 40 -17.29 4.62 -6.58
C GLY A 40 -16.77 4.85 -5.15
N LEU A 41 -15.62 5.50 -4.97
CA LEU A 41 -15.05 5.82 -3.66
C LEU A 41 -15.00 7.32 -3.40
N CYS A 42 -15.05 7.71 -2.13
CA CYS A 42 -14.78 9.09 -1.73
C CYS A 42 -13.31 9.48 -2.00
N PRO A 43 -12.98 10.78 -2.09
CA PRO A 43 -11.63 11.25 -2.41
C PRO A 43 -10.53 10.71 -1.47
N HIS A 44 -10.84 10.61 -0.18
CA HIS A 44 -9.93 10.08 0.83
C HIS A 44 -9.60 8.60 0.59
N CYS A 45 -10.63 7.76 0.38
CA CYS A 45 -10.43 6.34 0.11
C CYS A 45 -9.74 6.10 -1.25
N HIS A 46 -10.08 6.91 -2.26
CA HIS A 46 -9.40 6.87 -3.56
C HIS A 46 -7.90 7.15 -3.40
N ALA A 47 -7.53 8.20 -2.66
CA ALA A 47 -6.13 8.55 -2.40
C ALA A 47 -5.36 7.41 -1.70
N GLN A 48 -5.97 6.73 -0.74
CA GLN A 48 -5.37 5.56 -0.09
C GLN A 48 -5.09 4.42 -1.07
N ILE A 49 -6.04 4.10 -1.95
CA ILE A 49 -5.87 3.02 -2.94
C ILE A 49 -4.78 3.41 -3.94
N VAL A 50 -4.79 4.66 -4.46
CA VAL A 50 -3.75 5.17 -5.35
C VAL A 50 -2.37 5.07 -4.71
N TRP A 51 -2.24 5.48 -3.44
CA TRP A 51 -0.98 5.35 -2.70
C TRP A 51 -0.55 3.89 -2.57
N ARG A 52 -1.46 3.00 -2.18
CA ARG A 52 -1.17 1.56 -2.06
C ARG A 52 -0.72 0.95 -3.40
N LYS A 53 -1.33 1.34 -4.53
CA LYS A 53 -0.91 0.91 -5.86
C LYS A 53 0.48 1.44 -6.24
N LYS A 54 0.72 2.74 -6.06
CA LYS A 54 2.00 3.41 -6.36
C LYS A 54 3.18 2.75 -5.64
N TYR A 55 2.97 2.42 -4.36
CA TYR A 55 4.00 1.79 -3.53
C TYR A 55 3.93 0.26 -3.52
N ARG A 56 3.15 -0.36 -4.41
CA ARG A 56 3.03 -1.83 -4.55
C ARG A 56 2.62 -2.53 -3.24
N LYS A 57 1.86 -1.83 -2.39
CA LYS A 57 1.29 -2.32 -1.13
C LYS A 57 -0.17 -2.77 -1.27
N TYR A 58 -0.75 -2.65 -2.46
CA TYR A 58 -2.12 -3.09 -2.75
C TYR A 58 -2.17 -4.60 -2.94
N LYS A 59 -2.94 -5.31 -2.10
CA LYS A 59 -3.16 -6.75 -2.20
C LYS A 59 -4.58 -6.99 -2.75
N PRO A 60 -4.72 -7.38 -4.04
CA PRO A 60 -6.03 -7.72 -4.57
C PRO A 60 -6.59 -8.95 -3.85
N LEU A 61 -7.91 -8.97 -3.67
CA LEU A 61 -8.60 -10.14 -3.11
C LEU A 61 -8.54 -11.28 -4.13
N THR A 62 -8.19 -12.49 -3.67
CA THR A 62 -8.19 -13.70 -4.51
C THR A 62 -9.59 -14.28 -4.71
N GLN A 63 -10.52 -13.97 -3.80
CA GLN A 63 -11.92 -14.32 -3.88
C GLN A 63 -12.76 -13.06 -3.66
N PRO A 64 -13.89 -12.87 -4.37
CA PRO A 64 -14.78 -11.76 -4.11
C PRO A 64 -15.24 -11.82 -2.64
N ALA A 65 -15.30 -10.67 -1.98
CA ALA A 65 -15.92 -10.61 -0.67
C ALA A 65 -17.42 -10.94 -0.83
N SER A 66 -17.85 -12.06 -0.24
CA SER A 66 -19.28 -12.40 -0.20
C SER A 66 -19.98 -11.41 0.72
N TRP A 67 -20.96 -10.69 0.18
CA TRP A 67 -21.75 -9.73 0.94
C TRP A 67 -22.81 -10.40 1.82
N TYR A 68 -23.11 -11.68 1.59
CA TYR A 68 -24.16 -12.47 2.24
C TYR A 68 -23.71 -13.35 3.41
N ALA A 69 -22.44 -13.30 3.83
CA ALA A 69 -21.91 -14.26 4.81
C ALA A 69 -22.51 -14.16 6.24
N GLY A 70 -23.59 -13.38 6.45
CA GLY A 70 -24.29 -13.27 7.73
C GLY A 70 -25.82 -13.17 7.66
N ILE A 71 -26.48 -13.44 6.52
CA ILE A 71 -27.95 -13.26 6.39
C ILE A 71 -28.69 -14.60 6.18
N SER A 72 -27.98 -15.71 5.96
CA SER A 72 -28.60 -17.00 5.61
C SER A 72 -29.21 -17.81 6.78
N SER A 73 -29.57 -17.19 7.90
CA SER A 73 -30.06 -17.91 9.09
C SER A 73 -31.43 -17.46 9.63
N ILE A 74 -32.23 -16.74 8.84
CA ILE A 74 -33.63 -16.46 9.22
C ILE A 74 -34.53 -17.40 8.41
N PRO A 75 -34.92 -18.57 8.96
CA PRO A 75 -35.97 -19.37 8.35
C PRO A 75 -37.30 -18.61 8.44
N ILE A 76 -38.05 -18.64 7.33
CA ILE A 76 -39.45 -18.21 7.21
C ILE A 76 -40.31 -19.10 8.09
#